data_AF-A0A7X6ZI42-F1
#
_entry.id   AF-A0A7X6ZI42-F1
#
_cell.length_a   1.000
_cell.length_b   1.000
_cell.length_c   1.000
_cell.angle_alpha   90.00
_cell.angle_beta   90.00
_cell.angle_gamma   90.00
#
_symmetry.space_group_name_H-M   'P 1'
#
loop_
_entity.id
_entity.type
_entity.pdbx_description
1 polymer ?
#
loop_
_entity_poly.entity_id
_entity_poly.type
_entity_poly.pdbx_seq_one_letter_code
_entity_poly.pdbx_strand_id
1 'polypeptide(L)'
;MKTQSTLGKLMLQAGYGLLLVASTVTWAQDTAWHVSTADIRFEMSIASQPSIAEAGIIAILPDGGLLPGSKFKIQVIDAFGNPLQSQALWHNPHEGLALVFEPSTAPTVFIYISRAIEDLKLGPDKIGQTFRPSLLLYVRNGNPSLAQARALAKKPPAGNDIYFAVVDRIFHSALPV
;
A
#
# COMPACT_ATOMS: atom_id res chain seq x y z
N MET A 1 -84.52 -19.43 -23.19
CA MET A 1 -85.55 -18.37 -23.39
C MET A 1 -85.18 -17.18 -22.50
N LYS A 2 -85.24 -15.93 -23.01
CA LYS A 2 -84.90 -14.64 -22.32
C LYS A 2 -83.39 -14.42 -22.04
N THR A 3 -82.69 -13.53 -22.78
CA THR A 3 -82.46 -12.06 -22.58
C THR A 3 -81.61 -11.73 -21.36
N GLN A 4 -80.40 -11.13 -21.51
CA GLN A 4 -80.08 -9.68 -21.45
C GLN A 4 -80.49 -9.01 -20.10
N SER A 5 -79.78 -8.07 -19.47
CA SER A 5 -78.50 -7.33 -19.68
C SER A 5 -77.98 -6.88 -18.27
N THR A 6 -76.97 -6.04 -17.99
CA THR A 6 -76.15 -5.09 -18.77
C THR A 6 -74.75 -4.85 -18.13
N LEU A 7 -74.00 -3.86 -18.63
CA LEU A 7 -72.72 -3.32 -18.15
C LEU A 7 -72.72 -2.80 -16.69
N GLY A 8 -71.55 -2.77 -16.02
CA GLY A 8 -71.47 -2.13 -14.69
C GLY A 8 -70.10 -1.90 -14.01
N LYS A 9 -69.03 -1.50 -14.71
CA LYS A 9 -67.77 -0.87 -14.17
C LYS A 9 -66.96 -1.72 -13.15
N LEU A 10 -65.70 -2.10 -13.44
CA LEU A 10 -64.45 -1.30 -13.33
C LEU A 10 -64.05 -0.96 -11.88
N MET A 11 -62.74 -1.05 -11.56
CA MET A 11 -62.08 -0.89 -10.23
C MET A 11 -62.08 -2.18 -9.37
N LEU A 12 -60.98 -2.59 -8.71
CA LEU A 12 -59.57 -2.16 -8.75
C LEU A 12 -58.68 -3.32 -8.25
N GLN A 13 -57.45 -3.46 -8.77
CA GLN A 13 -56.46 -4.41 -8.22
C GLN A 13 -55.94 -3.94 -6.86
N ALA A 14 -55.77 -4.88 -5.92
CA ALA A 14 -54.87 -4.73 -4.77
C ALA A 14 -54.37 -6.12 -4.31
N GLY A 15 -53.65 -6.82 -5.18
CA GLY A 15 -52.94 -8.05 -4.80
C GLY A 15 -51.77 -7.68 -3.89
N TYR A 16 -51.81 -8.08 -2.62
CA TYR A 16 -50.71 -7.89 -1.68
C TYR A 16 -49.51 -8.75 -2.08
N GLY A 17 -48.58 -8.16 -2.82
CA GLY A 17 -47.27 -8.75 -3.08
C GLY A 17 -46.39 -8.65 -1.83
N LEU A 18 -46.17 -9.76 -1.13
CA LEU A 18 -45.25 -9.84 0.00
C LEU A 18 -43.80 -9.73 -0.50
N LEU A 19 -43.25 -8.52 -0.51
CA LEU A 19 -41.88 -8.28 -0.93
C LEU A 19 -40.89 -8.70 0.18
N LEU A 20 -40.40 -9.94 0.10
CA LEU A 20 -39.31 -10.43 0.94
C LEU A 20 -37.99 -9.74 0.56
N VAL A 21 -37.67 -8.64 1.25
CA VAL A 21 -36.35 -8.01 1.19
C VAL A 21 -35.37 -8.90 1.95
N ALA A 22 -34.70 -9.80 1.23
CA ALA A 22 -33.60 -10.58 1.76
C ALA A 22 -32.36 -9.69 1.93
N SER A 23 -32.22 -9.08 3.11
CA SER A 23 -31.02 -8.34 3.50
C SER A 23 -29.84 -9.31 3.60
N THR A 24 -29.09 -9.48 2.50
CA THR A 24 -27.82 -10.21 2.56
C THR A 24 -26.83 -9.38 3.36
N VAL A 25 -26.67 -9.73 4.63
CA VAL A 25 -25.52 -9.28 5.42
C VAL A 25 -24.29 -9.91 4.77
N THR A 26 -23.63 -9.15 3.90
CA THR A 26 -22.33 -9.52 3.36
C THR A 26 -21.31 -9.40 4.49
N TRP A 27 -21.22 -10.46 5.30
CA TRP A 27 -20.11 -10.65 6.21
C TRP A 27 -18.84 -10.55 5.39
N ALA A 28 -18.00 -9.55 5.68
CA ALA A 28 -16.69 -9.44 5.08
C ALA A 28 -15.97 -10.77 5.31
N GLN A 29 -15.71 -11.50 4.22
CA GLN A 29 -14.90 -12.70 4.28
C GLN A 29 -13.52 -12.24 4.75
N ASP A 30 -13.09 -12.68 5.94
CA ASP A 30 -11.72 -12.50 6.37
C ASP A 30 -10.84 -13.28 5.40
N THR A 31 -10.26 -12.58 4.42
CA THR A 31 -9.50 -13.18 3.34
C THR A 31 -8.28 -13.85 3.94
N ALA A 32 -8.25 -15.18 3.83
CA ALA A 32 -7.19 -16.01 4.34
C ALA A 32 -5.81 -15.44 3.94
N TRP A 33 -4.93 -15.27 4.92
CA TRP A 33 -3.63 -14.63 4.69
C TRP A 33 -2.81 -15.45 3.69
N HIS A 34 -2.35 -14.79 2.62
CA HIS A 34 -1.45 -15.39 1.62
C HIS A 34 -0.12 -15.85 2.25
N VAL A 35 0.33 -15.16 3.31
CA VAL A 35 1.51 -15.55 4.11
C VAL A 35 1.07 -15.90 5.53
N SER A 36 0.86 -17.20 5.79
CA SER A 36 0.49 -17.72 7.11
C SER A 36 1.55 -17.55 8.21
N THR A 37 2.78 -17.19 7.83
CA THR A 37 3.92 -16.96 8.75
C THR A 37 4.20 -15.48 9.01
N ALA A 38 3.35 -14.57 8.53
CA ALA A 38 3.49 -13.15 8.79
C ALA A 38 2.97 -12.77 10.18
N ASP A 39 3.65 -11.83 10.83
CA ASP A 39 3.21 -11.23 12.08
C ASP A 39 2.20 -10.09 11.82
N ILE A 40 2.34 -9.39 10.68
CA ILE A 40 1.55 -8.21 10.29
C ILE A 40 1.20 -8.27 8.80
N ARG A 41 -0.01 -7.83 8.44
CA ARG A 41 -0.49 -7.58 7.07
C ARG A 41 -0.97 -6.13 6.96
N PHE A 42 -0.42 -5.39 6.00
CA PHE A 42 -1.03 -4.15 5.50
C PHE A 42 -1.78 -4.47 4.21
N GLU A 43 -2.96 -3.88 4.03
CA GLU A 43 -3.73 -3.90 2.79
C GLU A 43 -3.71 -2.49 2.19
N MET A 44 -3.42 -2.38 0.89
CA MET A 44 -3.30 -1.10 0.20
C MET A 44 -3.94 -1.14 -1.18
N SER A 45 -4.73 -0.10 -1.50
CA SER A 45 -5.21 0.15 -2.86
C SER A 45 -4.15 0.89 -3.67
N ILE A 46 -3.91 0.46 -4.91
CA ILE A 46 -3.06 1.19 -5.86
C ILE A 46 -3.91 2.31 -6.49
N ALA A 47 -3.61 3.56 -6.12
CA ALA A 47 -4.34 4.73 -6.62
C ALA A 47 -4.02 5.08 -8.09
N SER A 48 -2.78 4.86 -8.51
CA SER A 48 -2.31 5.11 -9.88
C SER A 48 -1.14 4.21 -10.22
N GLN A 49 -1.05 3.81 -11.49
CA GLN A 49 0.09 3.08 -12.04
C GLN A 49 1.20 4.08 -12.44
N PRO A 50 2.48 3.71 -12.32
CA PRO A 50 3.57 4.51 -12.85
C PRO A 50 3.52 4.58 -14.38
N SER A 51 4.01 5.69 -14.95
CA SER A 51 4.03 5.91 -16.40
C SER A 51 5.10 5.09 -17.15
N ILE A 52 5.97 4.41 -16.41
CA ILE A 52 7.10 3.60 -16.89
C ILE A 52 7.08 2.30 -16.09
N ALA A 53 7.11 1.14 -16.75
CA ALA A 53 6.95 -0.17 -16.08
C ALA A 53 8.14 -0.51 -15.16
N GLU A 54 9.34 -0.01 -15.47
CA GLU A 54 10.55 -0.17 -14.67
C GLU A 54 10.59 0.74 -13.42
N ALA A 55 9.64 1.68 -13.30
CA ALA A 55 9.42 2.42 -12.07
C ALA A 55 8.46 1.61 -11.18
N GLY A 56 8.87 1.35 -9.94
CA GLY A 56 8.01 0.68 -8.97
C GLY A 56 7.05 1.64 -8.24
N ILE A 57 6.09 1.07 -7.54
CA ILE A 57 5.16 1.78 -6.66
C ILE A 57 5.79 1.90 -5.27
N ILE A 58 5.78 3.10 -4.69
CA ILE A 58 6.29 3.35 -3.33
C ILE A 58 5.15 3.22 -2.33
N ALA A 59 5.37 2.43 -1.27
CA ALA A 59 4.52 2.41 -0.07
C ALA A 59 5.31 2.95 1.13
N ILE A 60 4.65 3.81 1.91
CA ILE A 60 5.13 4.28 3.21
C ILE A 60 4.17 3.73 4.26
N LEU A 61 4.69 2.87 5.12
CA LEU A 61 3.94 2.19 6.17
C LEU A 61 4.27 2.83 7.52
N PRO A 62 3.28 3.11 8.38
CA PRO A 62 3.54 3.51 9.75
C PRO A 62 4.17 2.33 10.50
N ASP A 63 5.23 2.61 11.28
CA ASP A 63 5.79 1.62 12.20
C ASP A 63 5.01 1.66 13.51
N GLY A 64 5.03 2.81 14.20
CA GLY A 64 4.35 2.96 15.49
C GLY A 64 4.88 2.05 16.61
N GLY A 65 6.05 1.42 16.41
CA GLY A 65 6.59 0.39 17.29
C GLY A 65 5.98 -1.00 17.05
N LEU A 66 5.24 -1.20 15.95
CA LEU A 66 4.65 -2.49 15.60
C LEU A 66 5.63 -3.39 14.85
N LEU A 67 6.59 -2.83 14.10
CA LEU A 67 7.45 -3.66 13.25
C LEU A 67 8.52 -4.41 14.06
N PRO A 68 9.01 -5.58 13.59
CA PRO A 68 9.94 -6.42 14.36
C PRO A 68 11.40 -5.88 14.44
N GLY A 69 11.58 -4.68 14.99
CA GLY A 69 12.89 -4.03 15.12
C GLY A 69 13.61 -3.90 13.77
N SER A 70 14.91 -4.16 13.71
CA SER A 70 15.66 -4.22 12.44
C SER A 70 15.55 -5.56 11.71
N LYS A 71 14.89 -6.58 12.30
CA LYS A 71 15.00 -7.98 11.88
C LYS A 71 13.68 -8.54 11.37
N PHE A 72 13.32 -8.11 10.17
CA PHE A 72 12.13 -8.59 9.48
C PHE A 72 12.34 -8.74 7.98
N LYS A 73 11.52 -9.61 7.38
CA LYS A 73 11.37 -9.77 5.94
C LYS A 73 10.05 -9.14 5.50
N ILE A 74 10.04 -8.62 4.28
CA ILE A 74 8.86 -8.07 3.61
C ILE A 74 8.50 -9.00 2.45
N GLN A 75 7.21 -9.29 2.28
CA GLN A 75 6.67 -9.99 1.12
C GLN A 75 5.46 -9.21 0.62
N VAL A 76 5.49 -8.76 -0.63
CA VAL A 76 4.37 -8.07 -1.28
C VAL A 76 3.66 -9.06 -2.20
N ILE A 77 2.35 -9.16 -2.06
CA ILE A 77 1.52 -10.11 -2.82
C ILE A 77 0.28 -9.35 -3.32
N ASP A 78 -0.07 -9.53 -4.60
CA ASP A 78 -1.26 -8.89 -5.17
C ASP A 78 -2.58 -9.58 -4.77
N ALA A 79 -3.71 -9.00 -5.16
CA ALA A 79 -5.03 -9.56 -4.87
C ALA A 79 -5.34 -10.89 -5.59
N PHE A 80 -4.51 -11.32 -6.53
CA PHE A 80 -4.61 -12.62 -7.21
C PHE A 80 -3.69 -13.68 -6.57
N GLY A 81 -2.90 -13.31 -5.56
CA GLY A 81 -1.94 -14.19 -4.89
C GLY A 81 -0.55 -14.23 -5.54
N ASN A 82 -0.27 -13.37 -6.53
CA ASN A 82 1.05 -13.33 -7.16
C ASN A 82 2.05 -12.57 -6.26
N PRO A 83 3.25 -13.11 -6.01
CA PRO A 83 4.31 -12.37 -5.36
C PRO A 83 4.87 -11.28 -6.29
N LEU A 84 5.04 -10.08 -5.76
CA LEU A 84 5.68 -8.95 -6.45
C LEU A 84 7.11 -8.78 -5.93
N GLN A 85 8.07 -8.48 -6.81
CA GLN A 85 9.39 -8.06 -6.32
C GLN A 85 9.23 -6.79 -5.49
N SER A 86 10.04 -6.66 -4.44
CA SER A 86 10.01 -5.51 -3.55
C SER A 86 11.35 -5.28 -2.86
N GLN A 87 11.60 -4.03 -2.46
CA GLN A 87 12.83 -3.59 -1.82
C GLN A 87 12.51 -2.56 -0.75
N ALA A 88 13.03 -2.74 0.46
CA ALA A 88 13.00 -1.70 1.49
C ALA A 88 13.95 -0.55 1.10
N LEU A 89 13.45 0.69 1.14
CA LEU A 89 14.19 1.90 0.82
C LEU A 89 14.74 2.58 2.08
N TRP A 90 13.91 2.64 3.13
CA TRP A 90 14.22 3.31 4.40
C TRP A 90 13.40 2.72 5.54
N HIS A 91 13.97 2.73 6.75
CA HIS A 91 13.26 2.35 7.98
C HIS A 91 13.74 3.23 9.14
N ASN A 92 12.78 3.82 9.84
CA ASN A 92 12.95 4.50 11.12
C ASN A 92 11.87 3.96 12.08
N PRO A 93 12.24 3.20 13.13
CA PRO A 93 11.27 2.61 14.07
C PRO A 93 10.32 3.61 14.75
N HIS A 94 10.67 4.89 14.78
CA HIS A 94 9.84 5.95 15.37
C HIS A 94 8.86 6.60 14.38
N GLU A 95 9.01 6.34 13.08
CA GLU A 95 8.21 6.99 12.03
C GLU A 95 7.55 5.94 11.10
N GLY A 96 8.34 5.09 10.46
CA GLY A 96 7.82 4.21 9.43
C GLY A 96 8.85 3.41 8.64
N LEU A 97 8.32 2.69 7.66
CA LEU A 97 9.03 1.88 6.69
C LEU A 97 8.61 2.33 5.28
N ALA A 98 9.58 2.69 4.45
CA ALA A 98 9.36 2.94 3.03
C ALA A 98 9.90 1.77 2.22
N LEU A 99 9.09 1.27 1.28
CA LEU A 99 9.47 0.25 0.33
C LEU A 99 9.01 0.62 -1.08
N VAL A 100 9.64 0.00 -2.08
CA VAL A 100 9.19 -0.01 -3.48
C VAL A 100 8.83 -1.44 -3.89
N PHE A 101 7.82 -1.60 -4.74
CA PHE A 101 7.42 -2.89 -5.30
C PHE A 101 6.97 -2.79 -6.77
N GLU A 102 6.88 -3.93 -7.43
CA GLU A 102 6.51 -4.04 -8.86
C GLU A 102 5.09 -3.55 -9.13
N PRO A 103 4.83 -2.85 -10.27
CA PRO A 103 3.47 -2.53 -10.68
C PRO A 103 2.63 -3.82 -10.84
N SER A 104 1.47 -3.87 -10.19
CA SER A 104 0.51 -4.98 -10.36
C SER A 104 -0.71 -4.52 -11.14
N THR A 105 -1.31 -5.42 -11.92
CA THR A 105 -2.60 -5.22 -12.57
C THR A 105 -3.78 -5.34 -11.59
N ALA A 106 -3.55 -5.88 -10.39
CA ALA A 106 -4.53 -5.87 -9.32
C ALA A 106 -4.69 -4.45 -8.73
N PRO A 107 -5.91 -4.02 -8.37
CA PRO A 107 -6.13 -2.73 -7.71
C PRO A 107 -5.72 -2.72 -6.23
N THR A 108 -5.43 -3.88 -5.65
CA THR A 108 -5.10 -4.07 -4.23
C THR A 108 -3.88 -4.95 -4.08
N VAL A 109 -3.00 -4.58 -3.15
CA VAL A 109 -1.83 -5.37 -2.74
C VAL A 109 -1.80 -5.54 -1.23
N PHE A 110 -1.18 -6.64 -0.80
CA PHE A 110 -0.97 -7.00 0.59
C PHE A 110 0.53 -7.02 0.89
N ILE A 111 0.94 -6.27 1.90
CA ILE A 111 2.32 -6.22 2.37
C ILE A 111 2.40 -6.98 3.68
N TYR A 112 3.04 -8.13 3.63
CA TYR A 112 3.24 -9.03 4.76
C TYR A 112 4.62 -8.80 5.37
N ILE A 113 4.66 -8.63 6.69
CA ILE A 113 5.88 -8.47 7.46
C ILE A 113 6.00 -9.65 8.42
N SER A 114 7.17 -10.28 8.44
CA SER A 114 7.48 -11.41 9.32
C SER A 114 8.84 -11.21 9.95
N ARG A 115 9.03 -11.66 11.20
CA ARG A 115 10.36 -11.76 11.83
C ARG A 115 11.38 -12.48 10.95
N ALA A 116 12.62 -12.01 11.00
CA ALA A 116 13.77 -12.59 10.30
C ALA A 116 14.95 -12.78 11.27
N ILE A 117 15.98 -13.50 10.80
CA ILE A 117 17.25 -13.68 11.52
C ILE A 117 18.28 -12.63 11.08
N GLU A 118 18.30 -12.34 9.77
CA GLU A 118 19.07 -11.25 9.16
C GLU A 118 18.42 -9.88 9.42
N ASP A 119 19.25 -8.84 9.42
CA ASP A 119 18.77 -7.45 9.44
C ASP A 119 18.22 -7.04 8.06
N LEU A 120 17.25 -6.11 8.08
CA LEU A 120 16.61 -5.57 6.89
C LEU A 120 17.63 -4.93 5.94
N LYS A 121 17.69 -5.42 4.71
CA LYS A 121 18.51 -4.85 3.64
C LYS A 121 17.83 -3.62 3.06
N LEU A 122 18.40 -2.45 3.32
CA LEU A 122 17.93 -1.16 2.80
C LEU A 122 18.62 -0.78 1.49
N GLY A 123 17.88 -0.09 0.62
CA GLY A 123 18.37 0.45 -0.65
C GLY A 123 18.48 -0.63 -1.75
N PRO A 124 18.80 -0.22 -2.99
CA PRO A 124 18.92 -1.15 -4.10
C PRO A 124 20.17 -2.05 -3.95
N ASP A 125 19.95 -3.35 -3.76
CA ASP A 125 21.00 -4.35 -3.91
C ASP A 125 21.55 -4.29 -5.35
N LYS A 126 22.85 -4.05 -5.49
CA LYS A 126 23.45 -3.56 -6.76
C LYS A 126 23.49 -4.57 -7.92
N ILE A 127 22.88 -5.74 -7.79
CA ILE A 127 23.02 -6.85 -8.73
C ILE A 127 21.63 -7.34 -9.14
N GLY A 128 21.25 -7.08 -10.39
CA GLY A 128 20.09 -7.68 -11.04
C GLY A 128 18.74 -6.99 -10.87
N GLN A 129 18.66 -5.78 -10.30
CA GLN A 129 17.36 -5.14 -10.04
C GLN A 129 16.62 -4.65 -11.30
N THR A 130 15.35 -5.05 -11.38
CA THR A 130 14.33 -4.54 -12.30
C THR A 130 13.96 -3.07 -12.00
N PHE A 131 14.06 -2.67 -10.73
CA PHE A 131 13.65 -1.34 -10.27
C PHE A 131 14.62 -0.22 -10.64
N ARG A 132 14.07 0.82 -11.27
CA ARG A 132 14.75 2.10 -11.49
C ARG A 132 14.08 3.18 -10.64
N PRO A 133 14.37 3.28 -9.33
CA PRO A 133 13.83 4.36 -8.52
C PRO A 133 14.29 5.71 -9.08
N SER A 134 13.37 6.68 -9.07
CA SER A 134 13.69 8.08 -9.35
C SER A 134 14.50 8.69 -8.19
N LEU A 135 14.71 10.01 -8.24
CA LEU A 135 15.46 10.71 -7.20
C LEU A 135 14.73 10.64 -5.85
N LEU A 136 15.32 9.91 -4.89
CA LEU A 136 14.84 9.84 -3.51
C LEU A 136 15.55 10.89 -2.66
N LEU A 137 14.79 11.74 -1.97
CA LEU A 137 15.34 12.69 -1.01
C LEU A 137 15.29 12.12 0.41
N TYR A 138 16.42 12.18 1.09
CA TYR A 138 16.55 11.84 2.51
C TYR A 138 17.07 13.04 3.27
N VAL A 139 16.36 13.45 4.32
CA VAL A 139 16.69 14.63 5.11
C VAL A 139 17.05 14.20 6.52
N ARG A 140 18.15 14.72 7.07
CA ARG A 140 18.55 14.51 8.48
C ARG A 140 18.69 15.85 9.17
N ASN A 141 18.11 15.98 10.36
CA ASN A 141 18.31 17.15 11.22
C ASN A 141 19.74 17.16 11.79
N GLY A 142 20.42 18.30 11.71
CA GLY A 142 21.79 18.45 12.25
C GLY A 142 22.58 19.59 11.61
N ASN A 143 23.85 19.73 12.01
CA ASN A 143 24.72 20.80 11.53
C ASN A 143 25.04 20.65 10.03
N PRO A 144 24.69 21.63 9.17
CA PRO A 144 24.92 21.55 7.73
C PRO A 144 26.42 21.57 7.43
N SER A 145 26.93 20.50 6.84
CA SER A 145 28.33 20.42 6.40
C SER A 145 28.52 19.41 5.27
N LEU A 146 29.53 19.64 4.44
CA LEU A 146 29.92 18.72 3.36
C LEU A 146 30.30 17.32 3.91
N ALA A 147 30.87 17.27 5.12
CA ALA A 147 31.22 16.02 5.78
C ALA A 147 29.98 15.19 6.13
N GLN A 148 28.95 15.81 6.71
CA GLN A 148 27.68 15.14 7.03
C GLN A 148 26.92 14.73 5.77
N ALA A 149 26.86 15.58 4.74
CA ALA A 149 26.25 15.25 3.46
C ALA A 149 26.93 14.03 2.80
N ARG A 150 28.27 13.98 2.81
CA ARG A 150 29.04 12.82 2.33
C ARG A 150 28.87 11.57 3.19
N ALA A 151 28.63 11.71 4.49
CA ALA A 151 28.34 10.58 5.37
C ALA A 151 26.95 9.99 5.07
N LEU A 152 25.95 10.85 4.87
CA LEU A 152 24.58 10.45 4.50
C LEU A 152 24.55 9.76 3.13
N ALA A 153 25.29 10.27 2.13
CA ALA A 153 25.34 9.70 0.78
C ALA A 153 26.04 8.31 0.69
N LYS A 154 26.76 7.86 1.73
CA LYS A 154 27.55 6.61 1.68
C LYS A 154 26.78 5.36 2.06
N LYS A 155 25.60 5.48 2.69
CA LYS A 155 24.77 4.35 3.11
C LYS A 155 23.30 4.70 2.87
N PRO A 156 22.46 3.72 2.48
CA PRO A 156 21.02 3.85 2.63
C PRO A 156 20.70 4.29 4.07
N PRO A 157 19.92 5.35 4.26
CA PRO A 157 19.74 5.93 5.58
C PRO A 157 18.89 5.03 6.47
N ALA A 158 19.50 4.52 7.52
CA ALA A 158 18.83 3.94 8.69
C ALA A 158 19.05 4.86 9.90
N GLY A 159 18.03 4.97 10.75
CA GLY A 159 18.16 5.58 12.08
C GLY A 159 17.20 6.76 12.34
N ASN A 160 17.14 7.13 13.62
CA ASN A 160 16.03 7.83 14.25
C ASN A 160 15.80 9.28 13.80
N ASP A 161 16.80 9.93 13.19
CA ASP A 161 16.77 11.36 12.82
C ASP A 161 16.65 11.58 11.30
N ILE A 162 16.26 10.57 10.53
CA ILE A 162 16.24 10.62 9.06
C ILE A 162 14.82 10.45 8.54
N TYR A 163 14.35 11.48 7.83
CA TYR A 163 13.05 11.55 7.22
C TYR A 163 13.12 11.11 5.76
N PHE A 164 12.13 10.33 5.33
CA PHE A 164 11.89 9.98 3.93
C PHE A 164 10.66 10.74 3.41
N ALA A 165 10.81 11.35 2.23
CA ALA A 165 9.69 11.96 1.52
C ALA A 165 9.79 11.67 0.02
N VAL A 166 8.66 11.37 -0.60
CA VAL A 166 8.51 11.43 -2.06
C VAL A 166 8.43 12.91 -2.44
N VAL A 167 9.25 13.36 -3.38
CA VAL A 167 9.35 14.78 -3.75
C VAL A 167 9.04 14.95 -5.23
N ASP A 168 7.89 15.54 -5.52
CA ASP A 168 7.41 15.72 -6.90
C ASP A 168 8.26 16.73 -7.70
N ARG A 169 8.83 17.73 -7.01
CA ARG A 169 9.74 18.73 -7.59
C ARG A 169 10.80 19.18 -6.58
N ILE A 170 12.08 19.04 -6.94
CA ILE A 170 13.17 19.68 -6.21
C ILE A 170 13.39 21.08 -6.81
N PHE A 171 13.00 22.11 -6.04
CA PHE A 171 13.41 23.49 -6.29
C PHE A 171 14.45 23.93 -5.25
N HIS A 172 15.37 24.80 -5.66
CA HIS A 172 16.14 25.61 -4.73
C HIS A 172 15.23 26.69 -4.12
N SER A 173 14.42 26.32 -3.12
CA SER A 173 13.93 27.32 -2.16
C SER A 173 15.06 27.61 -1.17
N ALA A 174 15.92 28.57 -1.51
CA ALA A 174 16.71 29.23 -0.48
C ALA A 174 15.72 29.83 0.53
N LEU A 175 15.82 29.42 1.79
CA LEU A 175 15.06 30.07 2.86
C LEU A 175 15.43 31.55 2.89
N PRO A 176 14.47 32.49 2.98
CA PRO A 176 14.80 33.87 3.26
C PRO A 176 15.52 33.94 4.62
N VAL A 177 16.59 34.76 4.65
CA VAL A 177 17.47 34.98 5.81
C VAL A 177 16.76 35.74 6.91
#